data_AF-A0A257MWI0-F1
#
_entry.id   AF-A0A257MWI0-F1
#
_cell.length_a   1.000
_cell.length_b   1.000
_cell.length_c   1.000
_cell.angle_alpha   90.00
_cell.angle_beta   90.00
_cell.angle_gamma   90.00
#
_symmetry.space_group_name_H-M   'P 1'
#
loop_
_entity.id
_entity.type
_entity.pdbx_description
1 polymer ?
#
loop_
_entity_poly.entity_id
_entity_poly.type
_entity_poly.pdbx_seq_one_letter_code
_entity_poly.pdbx_strand_id
1 'polypeptide(L)' 'ESVLEDVLRIKSHPLVPSNIPVYGYIYDCRSGRLIEVPAATEAGKAS' A
#
# COMPACT_ATOMS: atom_id res chain seq x y z
N GLU A 1 6.24 4.85 -9.26
CA GLU A 1 6.90 5.02 -7.95
C GLU A 1 5.98 5.41 -6.81
N SER A 2 5.00 6.32 -6.96
CA SER A 2 4.20 6.87 -5.84
C SER A 2 3.62 5.88 -4.81
N VAL A 3 2.80 4.89 -5.23
CA VAL A 3 2.02 4.07 -4.27
C VAL A 3 2.90 3.17 -3.39
N LEU A 4 4.01 2.64 -3.92
CA LEU A 4 4.93 1.80 -3.15
C LEU A 4 5.64 2.61 -2.06
N GLU A 5 6.14 3.80 -2.42
CA GLU A 5 6.82 4.70 -1.50
C GLU A 5 5.87 5.21 -0.41
N ASP A 6 4.62 5.51 -0.78
CA ASP A 6 3.57 5.88 0.17
C ASP A 6 3.29 4.77 1.18
N VAL A 7 3.20 3.50 0.73
CA VAL A 7 3.01 2.36 1.63
C VAL A 7 4.20 2.18 2.58
N LEU A 8 5.43 2.28 2.06
CA LEU A 8 6.65 2.21 2.90
C LEU A 8 6.68 3.32 3.96
N ARG A 9 6.30 4.55 3.56
CA ARG A 9 6.24 5.70 4.47
C ARG A 9 5.16 5.55 5.54
N ILE A 10 3.98 5.04 5.18
CA ILE A 10 2.89 4.75 6.13
C ILE A 10 3.32 3.64 7.10
N LYS A 11 3.90 2.54 6.59
CA LYS A 11 4.30 1.39 7.40
C LYS A 11 5.44 1.70 8.37
N SER A 12 6.33 2.62 8.01
CA SER A 12 7.42 3.12 8.87
C SER A 12 6.96 4.18 9.88
N HIS A 13 5.71 4.61 9.83
CA HIS A 13 5.21 5.65 10.73
C HIS A 13 4.93 5.07 12.13
N PRO A 14 5.35 5.73 13.24
CA PRO A 14 5.19 5.21 14.60
C PRO A 14 3.74 4.96 15.04
N LEU A 15 2.76 5.50 14.33
CA LEU A 15 1.33 5.27 14.57
C LEU A 15 0.78 4.04 13.86
N VAL A 16 1.60 3.34 13.06
CA VAL A 16 1.21 2.10 12.36
C VAL A 16 2.02 0.94 12.94
N PRO A 17 1.43 0.19 13.89
CA PRO A 17 2.03 -1.05 14.41
C PRO A 17 2.40 -2.05 13.31
N SER A 18 3.46 -2.84 13.55
CA SER A 18 4.00 -3.79 12.56
C SER A 18 3.00 -4.88 12.14
N ASN A 19 2.06 -5.22 13.01
CA ASN A 19 1.03 -6.22 12.79
C ASN A 19 -0.14 -5.74 11.92
N ILE A 20 -0.25 -4.43 11.62
CA ILE A 20 -1.30 -3.90 10.75
C ILE A 20 -0.82 -3.96 9.29
N PRO A 21 -1.46 -4.76 8.41
CA PRO A 21 -1.10 -4.79 7.00
C PRO A 21 -1.57 -3.51 6.28
N VAL A 22 -0.78 -3.05 5.31
CA VAL A 22 -1.08 -1.89 4.47
C VAL A 22 -1.15 -2.32 3.01
N TYR A 23 -2.17 -1.88 2.28
CA TYR A 23 -2.38 -2.24 0.88
C TYR A 23 -2.41 -1.02 -0.01
N GLY A 24 -1.81 -1.13 -1.19
CA GLY A 24 -1.77 -0.06 -2.20
C GLY A 24 -2.59 -0.42 -3.43
N TYR A 25 -3.53 0.47 -3.79
CA TYR A 25 -4.37 0.31 -4.97
C TYR A 25 -4.31 1.57 -5.85
N ILE A 26 -4.41 1.36 -7.15
CA ILE A 26 -4.59 2.42 -8.15
C ILE A 26 -6.02 2.35 -8.65
N TYR A 27 -6.75 3.43 -8.51
CA TYR A 27 -8.07 3.56 -9.09
C TYR A 27 -7.95 3.95 -10.57
N ASP A 28 -8.51 3.14 -11.46
CA ASP A 28 -8.65 3.46 -12.88
C ASP A 28 -9.98 4.17 -13.12
N CYS A 29 -9.92 5.48 -13.35
CA CYS A 29 -11.11 6.32 -13.60
C CYS A 29 -11.89 5.93 -14.86
N ARG A 30 -11.28 5.23 -15.82
CA ARG A 30 -11.96 4.84 -17.07
C ARG A 30 -12.79 3.57 -16.87
N SER A 31 -12.25 2.59 -16.15
CA SER A 31 -12.92 1.31 -15.92
C SER A 31 -13.68 1.23 -14.58
N GLY A 32 -13.40 2.16 -13.67
CA GLY A 32 -13.94 2.16 -12.29
C GLY A 32 -13.33 1.09 -11.39
N ARG A 33 -12.22 0.46 -11.81
CA ARG A 33 -11.60 -0.66 -11.09
C ARG A 33 -10.50 -0.18 -10.15
N LEU A 34 -10.35 -0.88 -9.03
CA LEU A 34 -9.17 -0.80 -8.18
C LEU A 34 -8.19 -1.87 -8.63
N ILE A 35 -7.03 -1.42 -9.10
CA ILE A 35 -5.93 -2.26 -9.53
C ILE A 35 -4.95 -2.35 -8.37
N GLU A 36 -4.77 -3.55 -7.83
CA GLU A 36 -3.79 -3.80 -6.78
C GLU A 36 -2.38 -3.58 -7.31
N VAL A 37 -1.50 -3.00 -6.50
CA VAL A 37 -0.07 -2.88 -6.78
C VAL A 37 0.66 -3.97 -5.99
N PRO A 38 1.09 -5.09 -6.61
CA PRO A 38 1.66 -6.22 -5.87
C PRO A 38 2.87 -5.84 -5.02
N ALA A 39 3.74 -4.96 -5.53
CA ALA A 39 4.90 -4.48 -4.79
C ALA A 39 4.52 -3.75 -3.49
N ALA A 40 3.40 -3.00 -3.50
CA ALA A 40 2.92 -2.28 -2.32
C ALA A 40 2.33 -3.26 -1.29
N THR A 41 1.62 -4.29 -1.75
CA THR A 41 1.12 -5.36 -0.87
C THR A 41 2.26 -6.11 -0.19
N GLU A 42 3.32 -6.44 -0.93
CA GLU A 42 4.53 -7.09 -0.37
C GLU A 42 5.23 -6.20 0.67
N ALA A 43 5.41 -4.91 0.36
CA ALA A 43 6.04 -3.95 1.27
C ALA A 43 5.23 -3.65 2.53
N GLY A 44 3.88 -3.72 2.43
CA GLY A 44 2.97 -3.43 3.53
C GLY A 44 2.59 -4.64 4.38
N LYS A 45 3.15 -5.84 4.12
CA LYS A 45 2.85 -7.07 4.88
C LYS A 45 2.99 -6.87 6.40
N ALA A 46 2.17 -7.61 7.14
CA ALA A 46 2.32 -7.68 8.58
C ALA A 46 3.58 -8.46 8.94
N SER A 47 4.32 -7.96 9.94
CA SER A 47 5.54 -8.57 10.49
C SER A 47 5.37 -8.93 11.96
#